data_AF-A0A5D4RMA5-F1
#
_entry.id   AF-A0A5D4RMA5-F1
#
_cell.length_a   1.000
_cell.length_b   1.000
_cell.length_c   1.000
_cell.angle_alpha   90.00
_cell.angle_beta   90.00
_cell.angle_gamma   90.00
#
_symmetry.space_group_name_H-M   'P 1'
#
loop_
_entity.id
_entity.type
_entity.pdbx_description
1 polymer ?
#
loop_
_entity_poly.entity_id
_entity_poly.type
_entity_poly.pdbx_seq_one_letter_code
_entity_poly.pdbx_strand_id
1 'polypeptide(L)'
;MSDQIQFTSYLEENLPKLGLGVPAVTTDTHKMYVGSNQGNLEIVNSENLQKVAGLTSSRVNIYVDSVGGSGSNDGSAARPFKTLQQAVDSIPKVINYDRFIFVKDGTYNEEVVVKSISGAAIYFQRMDGTVNADTPTGIVVKSMTFYDISGLCRIDHFEFMGEPEKTSASIRFSRTQ
;
A
#
# COMPACT_ATOMS: atom_id res chain seq x y z
N MET A 1 -0.17 17.26 -48.67
CA MET A 1 -0.98 16.72 -47.57
C MET A 1 -0.84 15.22 -47.58
N SER A 2 -0.23 14.65 -46.55
CA SER A 2 -0.70 13.37 -46.03
C SER A 2 -0.28 13.29 -44.58
N ASP A 3 -1.06 13.92 -43.71
CA ASP A 3 -1.09 13.60 -42.28
C ASP A 3 -1.74 12.22 -42.13
N GLN A 4 -1.14 11.20 -42.75
CA GLN A 4 -1.61 9.83 -42.70
C GLN A 4 -0.83 9.11 -41.60
N ILE A 5 -1.57 8.71 -40.56
CA ILE A 5 -1.04 7.88 -39.50
C ILE A 5 -0.70 6.52 -40.10
N GLN A 6 0.59 6.17 -40.11
CA GLN A 6 1.07 4.86 -40.54
C GLN A 6 1.03 3.89 -39.37
N PHE A 7 0.33 2.77 -39.55
CA PHE A 7 0.31 1.66 -38.58
C PHE A 7 1.13 0.50 -39.13
N THR A 8 2.05 0.01 -38.31
CA THR A 8 2.81 -1.21 -38.61
C THR A 8 2.44 -2.32 -37.63
N SER A 9 2.35 -3.56 -38.13
CA SER A 9 2.02 -4.73 -37.33
C SER A 9 3.15 -5.77 -37.36
N TYR A 10 3.62 -6.21 -36.19
CA TYR A 10 4.70 -7.19 -36.04
C TYR A 10 4.37 -8.22 -34.94
N LEU A 11 5.10 -9.33 -34.86
CA LEU A 11 5.14 -10.12 -33.62
C LEU A 11 5.89 -9.33 -32.54
N GLU A 12 5.56 -9.50 -31.25
CA GLU A 12 6.17 -8.71 -30.17
C GLU A 12 7.69 -8.86 -30.13
N GLU A 13 8.19 -10.08 -30.26
CA GLU A 13 9.63 -10.39 -30.31
C GLU A 13 10.36 -9.75 -31.52
N ASN A 14 9.62 -9.42 -32.57
CA ASN A 14 10.15 -8.91 -33.83
C ASN A 14 9.82 -7.42 -34.05
N LEU A 15 9.22 -6.75 -33.07
CA LEU A 15 8.86 -5.34 -33.16
C LEU A 15 10.15 -4.48 -33.15
N PRO A 16 10.51 -3.81 -34.26
CA PRO A 16 11.70 -2.97 -34.29
C PRO A 16 11.54 -1.73 -33.39
N LYS A 17 12.67 -1.11 -33.03
CA LYS A 17 12.63 0.20 -32.35
C LYS A 17 11.95 1.22 -33.26
N LEU A 18 10.83 1.76 -32.79
CA LEU A 18 9.99 2.73 -33.48
C LEU A 18 10.62 4.12 -33.41
N GLY A 19 10.42 4.90 -34.47
CA GLY A 19 10.74 6.32 -34.48
C GLY A 19 9.84 7.11 -33.52
N LEU A 20 10.27 8.31 -33.12
CA LEU A 20 9.51 9.15 -32.19
C LEU A 20 8.09 9.42 -32.70
N GLY A 21 7.09 9.11 -31.88
CA GLY A 21 5.67 9.33 -32.19
C GLY A 21 5.07 8.32 -33.18
N VAL A 22 5.85 7.35 -33.69
CA VAL A 22 5.34 6.34 -34.62
C VAL A 22 4.56 5.28 -33.84
N PRO A 23 3.27 5.02 -34.18
CA PRO A 23 2.48 3.99 -33.54
C PRO A 23 2.72 2.61 -34.18
N ALA A 24 2.62 1.56 -33.39
CA ALA A 24 2.61 0.17 -33.88
C ALA A 24 1.66 -0.70 -33.06
N VAL A 25 1.27 -1.84 -33.64
CA VAL A 25 0.51 -2.88 -32.95
C VAL A 25 1.24 -4.21 -33.06
N THR A 26 1.08 -5.10 -32.09
CA THR A 26 1.56 -6.48 -32.21
C THR A 26 0.42 -7.41 -32.61
N THR A 27 0.69 -8.35 -33.52
CA THR A 27 -0.35 -9.25 -34.06
C THR A 27 -0.59 -10.48 -33.19
N ASP A 28 0.39 -10.86 -32.37
CA ASP A 28 0.35 -12.01 -31.47
C ASP A 28 -0.21 -11.66 -30.08
N THR A 29 0.29 -10.58 -29.49
CA THR A 29 -0.09 -10.15 -28.14
C THR A 29 -1.16 -9.07 -28.12
N HIS A 30 -1.54 -8.56 -29.29
CA HIS A 30 -2.58 -7.53 -29.47
C HIS A 30 -2.31 -6.24 -28.67
N LYS A 31 -1.04 -5.90 -28.44
CA LYS A 31 -0.62 -4.71 -27.71
C LYS A 31 -0.43 -3.52 -28.66
N MET A 32 -0.52 -2.30 -28.13
CA MET A 32 -0.27 -1.06 -28.87
C MET A 32 0.96 -0.34 -28.32
N TYR A 33 1.78 0.20 -29.21
CA TYR A 33 3.04 0.89 -28.87
C TYR A 33 3.15 2.26 -29.55
N VAL A 34 3.93 3.15 -28.96
CA VAL A 34 4.42 4.41 -29.56
C VAL A 34 5.93 4.52 -29.38
N GLY A 35 6.65 4.93 -30.42
CA GLY A 35 8.09 5.18 -30.31
C GLY A 35 8.41 6.43 -29.47
N SER A 36 9.40 6.30 -28.60
CA SER A 36 9.90 7.36 -27.72
C SER A 36 11.43 7.41 -27.72
N ASN A 37 12.01 8.43 -27.07
CA ASN A 37 13.46 8.53 -26.88
C ASN A 37 14.03 7.35 -26.08
N GLN A 38 13.19 6.67 -25.30
CA GLN A 38 13.53 5.51 -24.47
C GLN A 38 13.25 4.17 -25.16
N GLY A 39 12.77 4.19 -26.41
CA GLY A 39 12.33 2.99 -27.14
C GLY A 39 10.81 2.91 -27.29
N ASN A 40 10.30 1.70 -27.54
CA ASN A 40 8.87 1.48 -27.75
C ASN A 40 8.15 1.52 -26.40
N LEU A 41 7.23 2.47 -26.23
CA LEU A 41 6.36 2.55 -25.06
C LEU A 41 5.05 1.85 -25.38
N GLU A 42 4.70 0.83 -24.60
CA GLU A 42 3.37 0.22 -24.67
C GLU A 42 2.34 1.20 -24.09
N ILE A 43 1.32 1.54 -24.88
CA ILE A 43 0.34 2.59 -24.58
C ILE A 43 -0.65 2.13 -23.51
N VAL A 44 -1.07 0.85 -23.55
CA VAL A 44 -1.96 0.24 -22.56
C VAL A 44 -1.24 -0.94 -21.93
N ASN A 45 -0.24 -0.63 -21.11
CA ASN A 45 0.49 -1.63 -20.35
C ASN A 45 -0.20 -1.82 -19.00
N SER A 46 -0.68 -3.04 -18.73
CA SER A 46 -1.35 -3.37 -17.48
C SER A 46 -0.45 -3.14 -16.26
N GLU A 47 0.86 -3.39 -16.36
CA GLU A 47 1.82 -3.07 -15.30
C GLU A 47 1.94 -1.54 -15.09
N ASN A 48 1.91 -0.73 -16.15
CA ASN A 48 1.95 0.73 -16.04
C ASN A 48 0.63 1.34 -15.52
N LEU A 49 -0.51 0.68 -15.78
CA LEU A 49 -1.80 1.03 -15.15
C LEU A 49 -1.80 0.70 -13.66
N GLN A 50 -1.10 -0.36 -13.24
CA GLN A 50 -0.86 -0.69 -11.83
C GLN A 50 0.24 0.19 -11.20
N LYS A 51 1.05 0.91 -11.99
CA LYS A 51 2.11 1.82 -11.50
C LYS A 51 1.60 3.18 -11.03
N VAL A 52 0.29 3.41 -10.93
CA VAL A 52 -0.20 4.41 -9.98
C VAL A 52 0.11 3.86 -8.58
N ALA A 53 1.26 4.26 -8.05
CA ALA A 53 1.83 3.72 -6.81
C ALA A 53 0.77 3.68 -5.71
N GLY A 54 0.27 2.47 -5.39
CA GLY A 54 -0.75 2.26 -4.38
C GLY A 54 -2.08 1.67 -4.85
N LEU A 55 -2.31 1.60 -6.15
CA LEU A 55 -3.44 0.85 -6.68
C LEU A 55 -3.12 -0.64 -6.70
N THR A 56 -4.02 -1.43 -6.13
CA THR A 56 -3.98 -2.90 -6.16
C THR A 56 -5.27 -3.42 -6.80
N SER A 57 -5.34 -4.72 -7.11
CA SER A 57 -6.58 -5.37 -7.59
C SER A 57 -7.36 -6.09 -6.49
N SER A 58 -6.80 -6.10 -5.27
CA SER A 58 -7.37 -6.76 -4.10
C SER A 58 -6.82 -6.11 -2.81
N ARG A 59 -7.39 -6.51 -1.67
CA ARG A 59 -6.87 -6.15 -0.34
C ARG A 59 -5.41 -6.58 -0.19
N VAL A 60 -4.64 -5.82 0.58
CA VAL A 60 -3.24 -6.13 0.89
C VAL A 60 -3.11 -6.47 2.36
N ASN A 61 -2.41 -7.57 2.65
CA ASN A 61 -2.11 -8.02 3.99
C ASN A 61 -0.64 -7.71 4.30
N ILE A 62 -0.40 -7.06 5.44
CA ILE A 62 0.91 -6.67 5.96
C ILE A 62 1.06 -7.30 7.33
N TYR A 63 2.20 -7.91 7.63
CA TYR A 63 2.41 -8.69 8.86
C TYR A 63 3.52 -8.07 9.71
N VAL A 64 3.30 -8.02 11.02
CA VAL A 64 4.23 -7.45 12.01
C VAL A 64 4.46 -8.45 13.14
N ASP A 65 5.74 -8.67 13.48
CA ASP A 65 6.19 -9.50 14.59
C ASP A 65 7.39 -8.82 15.29
N SER A 66 7.19 -8.33 16.51
CA SER A 66 8.24 -7.65 17.29
C SER A 66 9.48 -8.50 17.58
N VAL A 67 9.33 -9.83 17.60
CA VAL A 67 10.39 -10.79 17.95
C VAL A 67 10.98 -11.43 16.70
N GLY A 68 10.12 -11.96 15.82
CA GLY A 68 10.50 -12.69 14.61
C GLY A 68 10.66 -11.83 13.36
N GLY A 69 10.22 -10.58 13.38
CA GLY A 69 10.32 -9.65 12.26
C GLY A 69 11.68 -8.96 12.12
N SER A 70 11.90 -8.34 10.97
CA SER A 70 13.11 -7.56 10.67
C SER A 70 12.75 -6.27 9.92
N GLY A 71 13.60 -5.25 10.01
CA GLY A 71 13.47 -4.05 9.20
C GLY A 71 13.84 -4.22 7.72
N SER A 72 14.48 -5.34 7.37
CA SER A 72 14.82 -5.71 5.99
C SER A 72 13.81 -6.69 5.36
N ASN A 73 12.73 -7.00 6.07
CA ASN A 73 11.68 -7.89 5.59
C ASN A 73 10.67 -7.11 4.73
N ASP A 74 9.82 -7.84 4.00
CA ASP A 74 8.88 -7.26 3.03
C ASP A 74 7.44 -7.11 3.57
N GLY A 75 7.19 -7.52 4.81
CA GLY A 75 5.88 -7.44 5.44
C GLY A 75 4.93 -8.57 5.03
N SER A 76 5.40 -9.59 4.30
CA SER A 76 4.63 -10.80 4.05
C SER A 76 4.53 -11.68 5.29
N ALA A 77 3.61 -12.65 5.30
CA ALA A 77 3.45 -13.58 6.42
C ALA A 77 4.74 -14.39 6.72
N ALA A 78 5.52 -14.72 5.69
CA ALA A 78 6.78 -15.46 5.84
C ALA A 78 7.93 -14.55 6.29
N ARG A 79 7.85 -13.25 6.02
CA ARG A 79 8.87 -12.25 6.34
C ARG A 79 8.18 -11.00 6.88
N PRO A 80 7.71 -11.02 8.14
CA PRO A 80 7.00 -9.91 8.74
C PRO A 80 7.95 -8.75 9.05
N PHE A 81 7.41 -7.52 9.07
CA PHE A 81 8.12 -6.37 9.59
C PHE A 81 8.33 -6.50 11.09
N LYS A 82 9.36 -5.83 11.62
CA LYS A 82 9.61 -5.82 13.07
C LYS A 82 8.75 -4.81 13.83
N THR A 83 8.35 -3.73 13.15
CA THR A 83 7.69 -2.58 13.78
C THR A 83 6.39 -2.21 13.07
N LEU A 84 5.45 -1.64 13.81
CA LEU A 84 4.22 -1.09 13.27
C LEU A 84 4.51 0.11 12.36
N GLN A 85 5.49 0.95 12.69
CA GLN A 85 5.85 2.09 11.83
C GLN A 85 6.35 1.63 10.45
N GLN A 86 7.14 0.56 10.36
CA GLN A 86 7.55 0.00 9.06
C GLN A 86 6.37 -0.50 8.22
N ALA A 87 5.41 -1.16 8.86
CA ALA A 87 4.18 -1.57 8.19
C ALA A 87 3.40 -0.36 7.65
N VAL A 88 3.26 0.69 8.46
CA VAL A 88 2.61 1.95 8.05
C VAL A 88 3.36 2.63 6.92
N ASP A 89 4.68 2.70 6.98
CA ASP A 89 5.52 3.35 5.97
C ASP A 89 5.51 2.60 4.63
N SER A 90 5.23 1.29 4.65
CA SER A 90 5.03 0.48 3.43
C SER A 90 3.72 0.80 2.70
N ILE A 91 2.76 1.47 3.35
CA ILE A 91 1.46 1.79 2.75
C ILE A 91 1.60 3.00 1.82
N PRO A 92 1.22 2.86 0.53
CA PRO A 92 1.19 3.98 -0.40
C PRO A 92 0.22 5.08 0.03
N LYS A 93 0.50 6.33 -0.36
CA LYS A 93 -0.30 7.49 0.07
C LYS A 93 -1.70 7.53 -0.54
N VAL A 94 -1.92 6.86 -1.66
CA VAL A 94 -3.23 6.68 -2.27
C VAL A 94 -3.51 5.19 -2.37
N ILE A 95 -4.63 4.72 -1.81
CA ILE A 95 -5.01 3.30 -1.80
C ILE A 95 -6.45 3.11 -2.29
N ASN A 96 -6.68 2.11 -3.14
CA ASN A 96 -8.02 1.78 -3.67
C ASN A 96 -8.64 0.51 -3.06
N TYR A 97 -7.85 -0.28 -2.33
CA TYR A 97 -8.32 -1.44 -1.57
C TYR A 97 -7.79 -1.39 -0.14
N ASP A 98 -8.51 -2.07 0.74
CA ASP A 98 -8.19 -2.10 2.16
C ASP A 98 -6.79 -2.66 2.44
N ARG A 99 -6.16 -2.10 3.47
CA ARG A 99 -4.88 -2.55 4.03
C ARG A 99 -5.12 -3.18 5.38
N PHE A 100 -4.78 -4.46 5.52
CA PHE A 100 -4.87 -5.20 6.76
C PHE A 100 -3.46 -5.37 7.33
N ILE A 101 -3.19 -4.74 8.47
CA ILE A 101 -1.96 -4.90 9.23
C ILE A 101 -2.24 -5.92 10.33
N PHE A 102 -1.77 -7.16 10.12
CA PHE A 102 -1.84 -8.26 11.07
C PHE A 102 -0.64 -8.22 12.02
N VAL A 103 -0.94 -8.09 13.31
CA VAL A 103 0.07 -7.87 14.33
C VAL A 103 0.07 -9.05 15.28
N LYS A 104 1.24 -9.64 15.46
CA LYS A 104 1.42 -10.74 16.42
C LYS A 104 1.53 -10.17 17.83
N ASP A 105 1.05 -10.94 18.80
CA ASP A 105 1.21 -10.66 20.22
C ASP A 105 2.65 -10.25 20.55
N GLY A 106 2.79 -9.16 21.28
CA GLY A 106 4.06 -8.54 21.58
C GLY A 106 3.93 -7.13 22.15
N THR A 107 5.05 -6.67 22.69
CA THR A 107 5.22 -5.30 23.18
C THR A 107 5.94 -4.47 22.13
N TYR A 108 5.27 -3.44 21.63
CA TYR A 108 5.74 -2.52 20.60
C TYR A 108 6.01 -1.16 21.24
N ASN A 109 7.25 -0.97 21.70
CA ASN A 109 7.68 0.29 22.34
C ASN A 109 7.97 1.39 21.29
N GLU A 110 6.92 1.80 20.58
CA GLU A 110 6.96 2.77 19.48
C GLU A 110 5.77 3.74 19.54
N GLU A 111 6.01 4.97 19.10
CA GLU A 111 4.98 6.00 18.88
C GLU A 111 4.63 6.00 17.39
N VAL A 112 3.59 5.25 17.02
CA VAL A 112 3.22 5.02 15.62
C VAL A 112 2.49 6.24 15.06
N VAL A 113 2.91 6.71 13.90
CA VAL A 113 2.28 7.83 13.19
C VAL A 113 1.75 7.36 11.84
N VAL A 114 0.42 7.32 11.73
CA VAL A 114 -0.30 7.05 10.48
C VAL A 114 -0.69 8.39 9.86
N LYS A 115 -0.08 8.74 8.72
CA LYS A 115 -0.32 10.06 8.12
C LYS A 115 -0.39 10.11 6.60
N SER A 116 -1.23 11.03 6.12
CA SER A 116 -1.33 11.46 4.73
C SER A 116 -1.72 10.32 3.77
N ILE A 117 -2.65 9.46 4.18
CA ILE A 117 -3.16 8.35 3.35
C ILE A 117 -4.60 8.65 2.95
N SER A 118 -4.90 8.50 1.66
CA SER A 118 -6.21 8.75 1.07
C SER A 118 -6.76 7.52 0.34
N GLY A 119 -8.04 7.25 0.54
CA GLY A 119 -8.82 6.24 -0.18
C GLY A 119 -9.44 5.19 0.73
N ALA A 120 -9.15 3.92 0.46
CA ALA A 120 -9.69 2.75 1.18
C ALA A 120 -9.26 2.68 2.66
N ALA A 121 -9.75 1.67 3.38
CA ALA A 121 -9.56 1.57 4.82
C ALA A 121 -8.21 0.97 5.22
N ILE A 122 -7.75 1.32 6.42
CA ILE A 122 -6.58 0.73 7.09
C ILE A 122 -7.07 0.08 8.39
N TYR A 123 -6.82 -1.23 8.51
CA TYR A 123 -7.16 -2.04 9.68
C TYR A 123 -5.90 -2.50 10.38
N PHE A 124 -5.83 -2.26 11.69
CA PHE A 124 -4.85 -2.87 12.58
C PHE A 124 -5.57 -3.98 13.35
N GLN A 125 -5.13 -5.22 13.17
CA GLN A 125 -5.78 -6.40 13.72
C GLN A 125 -4.76 -7.37 14.30
N ARG A 126 -5.18 -8.09 15.32
CA ARG A 126 -4.48 -9.27 15.81
C ARG A 126 -4.32 -10.31 14.71
N MET A 127 -3.15 -10.95 14.67
CA MET A 127 -2.84 -12.01 13.71
C MET A 127 -3.56 -13.33 14.03
N ASP A 128 -3.87 -13.57 15.30
CA ASP A 128 -4.57 -14.75 15.82
C ASP A 128 -6.09 -14.53 16.00
N GLY A 129 -6.61 -13.38 15.56
CA GLY A 129 -8.04 -13.09 15.51
C GLY A 129 -8.58 -12.33 16.73
N THR A 130 -9.85 -12.57 17.03
CA THR A 130 -10.58 -11.85 18.08
C THR A 130 -10.28 -12.44 19.45
N VAL A 131 -10.17 -11.58 20.47
CA VAL A 131 -10.14 -12.01 21.87
C VAL A 131 -11.35 -11.51 22.63
N ASN A 132 -11.68 -12.22 23.71
CA ASN A 132 -12.75 -11.84 24.62
C ASN A 132 -12.41 -10.51 25.30
N ALA A 133 -13.44 -9.70 25.59
CA ALA A 133 -13.27 -8.39 26.20
C ALA A 133 -12.58 -8.44 27.58
N ASP A 134 -12.68 -9.58 28.28
CA ASP A 134 -12.11 -9.78 29.62
C ASP A 134 -10.67 -10.30 29.61
N THR A 135 -10.09 -10.54 28.42
CA THR A 135 -8.73 -11.07 28.28
C THR A 135 -7.79 -10.03 27.67
N PRO A 136 -6.54 -9.94 28.15
CA PRO A 136 -5.55 -9.07 27.55
C PRO A 136 -5.40 -9.33 26.05
N THR A 137 -5.29 -8.24 25.31
CA THR A 137 -5.19 -8.23 23.85
C THR A 137 -3.83 -8.68 23.34
N GLY A 138 -2.86 -8.97 24.19
CA GLY A 138 -1.55 -9.51 23.80
C GLY A 138 -0.67 -8.53 22.99
N ILE A 139 -1.25 -7.46 22.47
CA ILE A 139 -0.59 -6.40 21.71
C ILE A 139 -0.61 -5.14 22.56
N VAL A 140 0.58 -4.72 22.99
CA VAL A 140 0.75 -3.48 23.75
C VAL A 140 1.60 -2.53 22.94
N VAL A 141 1.07 -1.37 22.57
CA VAL A 141 1.79 -0.31 21.84
C VAL A 141 1.88 0.96 22.69
N LYS A 142 2.94 1.75 22.56
CA LYS A 142 3.06 2.99 23.35
C LYS A 142 2.00 4.02 22.96
N SER A 143 1.93 4.39 21.69
CA SER A 143 0.86 5.25 21.17
C SER A 143 0.66 5.06 19.67
N MET A 144 -0.52 5.43 19.19
CA MET A 144 -0.82 5.50 17.76
C MET A 144 -1.54 6.81 17.48
N THR A 145 -1.07 7.57 16.49
CA THR A 145 -1.68 8.84 16.09
C THR A 145 -2.00 8.86 14.60
N PHE A 146 -3.15 9.43 14.26
CA PHE A 146 -3.69 9.50 12.90
C PHE A 146 -3.81 10.96 12.45
N TYR A 147 -3.14 11.32 11.34
CA TYR A 147 -3.17 12.66 10.77
C TYR A 147 -3.51 12.61 9.28
N ASP A 148 -4.33 13.54 8.81
CA ASP A 148 -4.60 13.74 7.37
C ASP A 148 -4.97 12.43 6.65
N ILE A 149 -5.85 11.65 7.27
CA ILE A 149 -6.38 10.42 6.70
C ILE A 149 -7.73 10.70 6.07
N SER A 150 -7.84 10.47 4.77
CA SER A 150 -9.10 10.50 4.04
C SER A 150 -9.54 9.06 3.77
N GLY A 151 -10.12 8.42 4.80
CA GLY A 151 -10.52 7.02 4.78
C GLY A 151 -10.85 6.52 6.19
N LEU A 152 -11.22 5.25 6.32
CA LEU A 152 -11.40 4.63 7.64
C LEU A 152 -10.05 4.16 8.19
N CYS A 153 -9.73 4.55 9.43
CA CYS A 153 -8.74 3.86 10.23
C CYS A 153 -9.43 3.13 11.38
N ARG A 154 -9.16 1.84 11.51
CA ARG A 154 -9.71 1.00 12.56
C ARG A 154 -8.60 0.25 13.28
N ILE A 155 -8.63 0.30 14.61
CA ILE A 155 -7.75 -0.47 15.49
C ILE A 155 -8.63 -1.45 16.26
N ASP A 156 -8.33 -2.74 16.16
CA ASP A 156 -9.05 -3.81 16.86
C ASP A 156 -8.09 -4.56 17.80
N HIS A 157 -8.47 -4.67 19.08
CA HIS A 157 -7.76 -5.46 20.09
C HIS A 157 -6.29 -5.04 20.30
N PHE A 158 -6.08 -3.75 20.60
CA PHE A 158 -4.78 -3.20 21.03
C PHE A 158 -4.92 -2.62 22.43
N GLU A 159 -3.90 -2.81 23.24
CA GLU A 159 -3.69 -2.09 24.49
C GLU A 159 -2.65 -1.00 24.29
N PHE A 160 -2.83 0.11 24.99
CA PHE A 160 -1.88 1.21 25.00
C PHE A 160 -1.12 1.21 26.31
N MET A 161 0.20 1.39 26.25
CA MET A 161 1.03 1.51 27.45
C MET A 161 0.49 2.63 28.33
N GLY A 162 0.22 2.32 29.60
CA GLY A 162 -0.08 3.34 30.59
C GLY A 162 1.18 4.14 30.92
N GLU A 163 1.23 5.40 30.51
CA GLU A 163 2.19 6.37 31.04
C GLU A 163 1.44 7.31 32.00
N PRO A 164 1.88 7.48 33.26
CA PRO A 164 1.17 8.31 34.24
C PRO A 164 1.09 9.80 33.89
N GLU A 165 1.89 10.32 32.93
CA GLU A 165 1.99 11.76 32.69
C GLU A 165 1.67 12.26 31.27
N LYS A 166 1.45 11.38 30.28
CA LYS A 166 1.00 11.81 28.94
C LYS A 166 0.12 10.77 28.26
N THR A 167 -1.16 10.78 28.56
CA THR A 167 -2.18 10.12 27.73
C THR A 167 -3.13 11.18 27.16
N SER A 168 -2.87 11.60 25.92
CA SER A 168 -3.81 12.43 25.17
C SER A 168 -4.36 11.60 24.01
N ALA A 169 -5.55 11.03 24.18
CA ALA A 169 -6.36 10.58 23.05
C ALA A 169 -7.34 11.71 22.73
N SER A 170 -7.29 12.27 21.52
CA SER A 170 -8.25 13.27 21.07
C SER A 170 -8.95 12.78 19.80
N ILE A 171 -10.28 12.74 19.84
CA ILE A 171 -11.12 12.59 18.66
C ILE A 171 -11.72 13.97 18.42
N ARG A 172 -11.25 14.65 17.37
CA ARG A 172 -11.74 16.00 17.04
C ARG A 172 -12.89 15.89 16.04
N PHE A 173 -14.09 16.24 16.49
CA PHE A 173 -15.19 16.60 15.60
C PHE A 173 -15.13 18.11 15.37
N SER A 174 -14.97 18.54 14.12
CA SER A 174 -15.07 19.96 13.77
C SER A 174 -15.84 20.12 12.47
N ARG A 175 -16.78 21.05 12.45
CA ARG A 175 -17.33 21.58 11.20
C ARG A 175 -16.35 22.64 10.71
N THR A 176 -15.51 22.29 9.74
CA THR A 176 -14.76 23.30 8.98
C THR A 176 -15.76 24.08 8.12
N GLN A 177 -15.65 25.41 8.15
CA GLN A 177 -16.13 26.27 7.07
C GLN A 177 -15.07 26.35 5.99
#